data_AF-A0A2G5XJH2-F1
#
_entry.id   AF-A0A2G5XJH2-F1
#
_cell.length_a   1.000
_cell.length_b   1.000
_cell.length_c   1.000
_cell.angle_alpha   90.00
_cell.angle_beta   90.00
_cell.angle_gamma   90.00
#
_symmetry.space_group_name_H-M   'P 1'
#
loop_
_entity.id
_entity.type
_entity.pdbx_description
1 polymer ?
#
loop_
_entity_poly.entity_id
_entity_poly.type
_entity_poly.pdbx_seq_one_letter_code
_entity_poly.pdbx_strand_id
1 'polypeptide(L)'
;MYVWPCFHMYPSQQMNQSEFHSVLPHHSQTDYGPMPFTINIEEATKRNQTFRTALWTGDHLQLTLMSIAPGEDIGLEKHPYVDQFIRLEEGQGVVQMGRRKDQVDFERHVQDDDIIIIPAGSWHNLINTGTVPIKLYSIYAPPNHSHGTVHETKAIADEMESTHTTHNTDI
;
A
#
# COMPACT_ATOMS: atom_id res chain seq x y z
N MET A 1 -38.38 21.19 -0.97
CA MET A 1 -37.77 21.71 0.27
C MET A 1 -37.12 20.55 0.98
N TYR A 2 -35.81 20.45 0.96
CA TYR A 2 -35.05 19.48 1.74
C TYR A 2 -34.16 20.27 2.70
N VAL A 3 -34.33 19.99 4.00
CA VAL A 3 -33.62 20.65 5.09
C VAL A 3 -32.33 19.87 5.33
N TRP A 4 -31.18 20.52 5.14
CA TRP A 4 -29.87 19.96 5.46
C TRP A 4 -29.63 20.10 6.97
N PRO A 5 -29.18 19.06 7.70
CA PRO A 5 -28.81 19.22 9.09
C PRO A 5 -27.53 20.05 9.20
N CYS A 6 -27.59 21.02 10.12
CA CYS A 6 -26.57 22.00 10.42
C CYS A 6 -25.25 21.31 10.85
N PHE A 7 -24.18 21.50 10.09
CA PHE A 7 -22.82 21.17 10.54
C PHE A 7 -22.48 22.07 11.74
N HIS A 8 -22.27 21.45 12.89
CA HIS A 8 -21.63 22.14 14.02
C HIS A 8 -20.18 22.43 13.63
N MET A 9 -19.87 23.71 13.39
CA MET A 9 -18.50 24.22 13.35
C MET A 9 -17.85 23.93 14.71
N TYR A 10 -16.97 22.93 14.76
CA TYR A 10 -15.98 22.89 15.82
C TYR A 10 -14.96 24.01 15.58
N PRO A 11 -14.57 24.79 16.61
CA PRO A 11 -13.53 25.78 16.45
C PRO A 11 -12.23 25.06 16.10
N SER A 12 -11.53 25.52 15.06
CA SER A 12 -10.15 25.12 14.77
C SER A 12 -9.25 25.60 15.91
N GLN A 13 -9.07 24.78 16.94
CA GLN A 13 -8.00 24.97 17.89
C GLN A 13 -6.70 24.57 17.20
N GLN A 14 -5.85 25.56 16.89
CA GLN A 14 -4.45 25.31 16.53
C GLN A 14 -3.79 24.63 17.73
N MET A 15 -3.61 23.31 17.67
CA MET A 15 -2.80 22.60 18.65
C MET A 15 -1.32 22.93 18.42
N ASN A 16 -0.66 23.31 19.51
CA ASN A 16 0.72 23.77 19.51
C ASN A 16 1.67 22.57 19.41
N GLN A 17 2.73 22.67 18.60
CA GLN A 17 3.67 21.56 18.29
C GLN A 17 4.40 20.97 19.51
N SER A 18 4.33 21.61 20.68
CA SER A 18 5.04 21.19 21.90
C SER A 18 4.28 20.18 22.78
N GLU A 19 2.98 19.94 22.56
CA GLU A 19 2.20 19.00 23.39
C GLU A 19 2.17 17.56 22.84
N PHE A 20 2.79 17.29 21.69
CA PHE A 20 2.92 15.94 21.13
C PHE A 20 3.96 15.05 21.85
N HIS A 21 4.65 15.57 22.86
CA HIS A 21 5.79 14.92 23.51
C HIS A 21 5.45 14.42 24.91
N SER A 22 4.40 13.63 25.07
CA SER A 22 4.30 12.62 26.14
C SER A 22 2.96 11.91 26.03
N VAL A 23 2.96 10.62 26.37
CA VAL A 23 1.81 9.71 26.34
C VAL A 23 1.51 9.08 24.97
N LEU A 24 2.46 8.32 24.40
CA LEU A 24 2.11 7.08 23.71
C LEU A 24 3.18 6.00 23.95
N PRO A 25 2.78 4.73 24.18
CA PRO A 25 3.70 3.63 24.40
C PRO A 25 4.48 3.30 23.12
N HIS A 26 5.72 2.85 23.33
CA HIS A 26 6.74 2.60 22.34
C HIS A 26 6.46 1.30 21.56
N HIS A 27 5.54 1.34 20.59
CA HIS A 27 5.48 0.44 19.43
C HIS A 27 4.71 1.16 18.32
N SER A 28 5.44 1.52 17.26
CA SER A 28 5.08 2.47 16.21
C SER A 28 3.75 2.14 15.51
N GLN A 29 2.69 2.90 15.78
CA GLN A 29 1.56 2.98 14.86
C GLN A 29 1.92 3.98 13.75
N THR A 30 2.44 3.46 12.64
CA THR A 30 2.66 4.20 11.38
C THR A 30 1.40 4.26 10.50
N ASP A 31 0.34 3.56 10.89
CA ASP A 31 -0.95 3.53 10.20
C ASP A 31 -1.92 4.53 10.84
N TYR A 32 -2.28 5.57 10.08
CA TYR A 32 -3.11 6.69 10.53
C TYR A 32 -4.62 6.49 10.31
N GLY A 33 -5.03 5.36 9.74
CA GLY A 33 -6.44 5.09 9.47
C GLY A 33 -7.24 4.70 10.73
N PRO A 34 -8.57 4.93 10.76
CA PRO A 34 -9.41 5.48 9.69
C PRO A 34 -9.60 7.01 9.81
N MET A 35 -8.70 7.73 10.46
CA MET A 35 -8.89 9.16 10.74
C MET A 35 -8.65 10.03 9.49
N PRO A 36 -9.24 11.25 9.42
CA PRO A 36 -8.89 12.22 8.39
C PRO A 36 -7.37 12.46 8.33
N PHE A 37 -6.80 12.39 7.13
CA PHE A 37 -5.35 12.34 6.95
C PHE A 37 -4.91 13.15 5.72
N THR A 38 -3.77 13.83 5.84
CA THR A 38 -3.11 14.55 4.75
C THR A 38 -1.60 14.46 4.95
N ILE A 39 -0.86 14.22 3.87
CA ILE A 39 0.59 14.08 3.87
C ILE A 39 1.16 14.47 2.50
N ASN A 40 2.45 14.82 2.43
CA ASN A 40 3.19 14.77 1.18
C ASN A 40 3.52 13.30 0.87
N ILE A 41 2.75 12.68 -0.04
CA ILE A 41 2.87 11.26 -0.35
C ILE A 41 4.14 10.91 -1.12
N GLU A 42 4.64 11.82 -1.97
CA GLU A 42 5.90 11.65 -2.71
C GLU A 42 7.06 11.48 -1.70
N GLU A 43 7.18 12.43 -0.77
CA GLU A 43 8.23 12.40 0.26
C GLU A 43 8.13 11.18 1.17
N ALA A 44 6.91 10.81 1.58
CA ALA A 44 6.68 9.63 2.41
C ALA A 44 7.11 8.34 1.67
N THR A 45 6.74 8.23 0.40
CA THR A 45 7.04 7.08 -0.47
C THR A 45 8.55 6.96 -0.72
N LYS A 46 9.22 8.04 -1.10
CA LYS A 46 10.68 8.05 -1.38
C LYS A 46 11.50 7.71 -0.13
N ARG A 47 11.06 8.15 1.06
CA ARG A 47 11.74 7.88 2.34
C ARG A 47 11.51 6.47 2.87
N ASN A 48 10.46 5.78 2.43
CA ASN A 48 10.17 4.43 2.89
C ASN A 48 11.30 3.47 2.48
N GLN A 49 11.78 2.66 3.43
CA GLN A 49 12.84 1.67 3.20
C GLN A 49 12.36 0.23 3.36
N THR A 50 11.15 0.03 3.89
CA THR A 50 10.58 -1.30 4.10
C THR A 50 10.04 -1.85 2.78
N PHE A 51 9.96 -3.17 2.68
CA PHE A 51 9.26 -3.80 1.57
C PHE A 51 7.78 -3.38 1.53
N ARG A 52 7.11 -3.34 2.68
CA ARG A 52 5.73 -2.87 2.80
C ARG A 52 5.47 -2.19 4.14
N THR A 53 4.84 -1.02 4.13
CA THR A 53 4.33 -0.36 5.34
C THR A 53 2.92 0.16 5.08
N ALA A 54 1.95 -0.27 5.88
CA ALA A 54 0.63 0.33 5.91
C ALA A 54 0.74 1.75 6.49
N LEU A 55 0.34 2.73 5.69
CA LEU A 55 0.32 4.15 6.08
C LEU A 55 -1.08 4.59 6.51
N TRP A 56 -2.12 4.03 5.89
CA TRP A 56 -3.50 4.35 6.24
C TRP A 56 -4.43 3.19 5.87
N THR A 57 -5.17 2.66 6.84
CA THR A 57 -6.17 1.60 6.63
C THR A 57 -7.53 2.05 7.15
N GLY A 58 -8.54 2.12 6.27
CA GLY A 58 -9.93 2.40 6.63
C GLY A 58 -10.87 1.30 6.14
N ASP A 59 -12.18 1.53 6.20
CA ASP A 59 -13.17 0.47 5.93
C ASP A 59 -13.29 0.08 4.44
N HIS A 60 -12.82 0.94 3.53
CA HIS A 60 -13.05 0.80 2.09
C HIS A 60 -11.80 0.89 1.24
N LEU A 61 -10.68 1.36 1.82
CA LEU A 61 -9.41 1.40 1.13
C LEU A 61 -8.24 1.27 2.11
N GLN A 62 -7.11 0.82 1.59
CA GLN A 62 -5.84 0.80 2.31
C GLN A 62 -4.74 1.38 1.44
N LEU A 63 -3.92 2.26 2.03
CA LEU A 63 -2.72 2.84 1.45
C LEU A 63 -1.48 2.21 2.08
N THR A 64 -0.62 1.64 1.25
CA THR A 64 0.69 1.12 1.65
C THR A 64 1.81 1.82 0.89
N LEU A 65 2.99 1.89 1.51
CA LEU A 65 4.24 2.29 0.91
C LEU A 65 5.11 1.06 0.68
N MET A 66 5.86 1.03 -0.41
CA MET A 66 6.76 -0.08 -0.71
C MET A 66 8.10 0.41 -1.29
N SER A 67 9.15 -0.34 -0.99
CA SER A 67 10.48 -0.18 -1.58
C SER A 67 10.94 -1.54 -2.10
N ILE A 68 11.09 -1.67 -3.42
CA ILE A 68 11.51 -2.92 -4.08
C ILE A 68 12.96 -2.77 -4.50
N ALA A 69 13.88 -3.60 -3.97
CA ALA A 69 15.29 -3.46 -4.29
C ALA A 69 15.60 -3.87 -5.75
N PRO A 70 16.73 -3.44 -6.33
CA PRO A 70 17.15 -3.87 -7.66
C PRO A 70 17.16 -5.40 -7.81
N GLY A 71 16.52 -5.90 -8.86
CA GLY A 71 16.42 -7.34 -9.14
C GLY A 71 15.38 -8.09 -8.29
N GLU A 72 14.73 -7.42 -7.33
CA GLU A 72 13.57 -7.96 -6.62
C GLU A 72 12.27 -7.66 -7.38
N ASP A 73 11.20 -8.31 -6.95
CA ASP A 73 9.84 -8.10 -7.41
C ASP A 73 8.88 -8.11 -6.21
N ILE A 74 7.63 -7.67 -6.44
CA ILE A 74 6.58 -7.80 -5.42
C ILE A 74 6.32 -9.28 -5.12
N GLY A 75 6.27 -10.10 -6.16
CA GLY A 75 5.81 -11.47 -6.11
C GLY A 75 4.54 -11.64 -6.95
N LEU A 76 4.36 -12.83 -7.52
CA LEU A 76 3.20 -13.12 -8.36
C LEU A 76 1.96 -13.33 -7.48
N GLU A 77 1.11 -12.30 -7.43
CA GLU A 77 -0.08 -12.25 -6.57
C GLU A 77 -1.37 -12.22 -7.38
N LYS A 78 -2.49 -12.50 -6.71
CA LYS A 78 -3.85 -12.33 -7.23
C LYS A 78 -4.82 -12.08 -6.07
N HIS A 79 -5.56 -10.97 -6.15
CA HIS A 79 -6.66 -10.69 -5.22
C HIS A 79 -8.00 -10.85 -5.94
N PRO A 80 -8.85 -11.84 -5.60
CA PRO A 80 -10.08 -12.11 -6.33
C PRO A 80 -11.16 -11.02 -6.20
N TYR A 81 -11.09 -10.18 -5.17
CA TYR A 81 -12.14 -9.23 -4.80
C TYR A 81 -11.64 -7.81 -4.54
N VAL A 82 -10.38 -7.53 -4.86
CA VAL A 82 -9.72 -6.25 -4.55
C VAL A 82 -9.17 -5.68 -5.85
N ASP A 83 -9.61 -4.47 -6.19
CA ASP A 83 -8.92 -3.66 -7.18
C ASP A 83 -7.71 -3.00 -6.51
N GLN A 84 -6.62 -2.89 -7.25
CA GLN A 84 -5.40 -2.26 -6.76
C GLN A 84 -4.91 -1.18 -7.73
N PHE A 85 -4.52 -0.06 -7.17
CA PHE A 85 -3.85 1.04 -7.85
C PHE A 85 -2.43 1.17 -7.31
N ILE A 86 -1.44 1.29 -8.20
CA ILE A 86 -0.05 1.52 -7.84
C ILE A 86 0.43 2.79 -8.56
N ARG A 87 1.19 3.63 -7.86
CA ARG A 87 1.94 4.73 -8.48
C ARG A 87 3.41 4.65 -8.11
N LEU A 88 4.28 4.79 -9.11
CA LEU A 88 5.71 4.88 -8.92
C LEU A 88 6.11 6.33 -8.70
N GLU A 89 6.93 6.57 -7.68
CA GLU A 89 7.51 7.88 -7.33
C GLU A 89 9.03 7.90 -7.57
N GLU A 90 9.67 6.73 -7.74
CA GLU A 90 11.08 6.61 -8.12
C GLU A 90 11.36 5.22 -8.70
N GLY A 91 12.35 5.12 -9.60
CA GLY A 91 12.82 3.87 -10.16
C GLY A 91 12.09 3.46 -11.43
N GLN A 92 12.38 2.24 -11.90
CA GLN A 92 11.79 1.70 -13.12
C GLN A 92 11.72 0.17 -13.06
N GLY A 93 10.73 -0.39 -13.74
CA GLY A 93 10.47 -1.82 -13.73
C GLY A 93 9.67 -2.31 -14.92
N VAL A 94 9.24 -3.56 -14.81
CA VAL A 94 8.30 -4.19 -15.73
C VAL A 94 7.12 -4.71 -14.93
N VAL A 95 5.91 -4.30 -15.33
CA VAL A 95 4.68 -4.89 -14.83
C VAL A 95 4.25 -6.02 -15.75
N GLN A 96 3.85 -7.14 -15.16
CA GLN A 96 3.27 -8.29 -15.86
C GLN A 96 1.88 -8.57 -15.28
N MET A 97 0.88 -8.78 -16.13
CA MET A 97 -0.47 -9.15 -15.73
C MET A 97 -1.07 -10.23 -16.64
N GLY A 98 -1.99 -11.02 -16.10
CA GLY A 98 -2.65 -12.08 -16.87
C GLY A 98 -3.89 -12.65 -16.20
N ARG A 99 -4.74 -13.30 -17.00
CA ARG A 99 -5.96 -13.97 -16.51
C ARG A 99 -5.65 -15.31 -15.83
N ARG A 100 -4.51 -15.93 -16.16
CA ARG A 100 -4.04 -17.19 -15.56
C ARG A 100 -2.63 -17.01 -14.99
N LYS A 101 -2.28 -17.84 -14.00
CA LYS A 101 -1.01 -17.75 -13.27
C LYS A 101 0.20 -17.93 -14.17
N ASP A 102 0.07 -18.79 -15.17
CA ASP A 102 1.12 -19.24 -16.08
C ASP A 102 1.07 -18.54 -17.45
N GLN A 103 0.26 -17.49 -17.60
CA GLN A 103 0.14 -16.74 -18.84
C GLN A 103 0.19 -15.23 -18.56
N VAL A 104 1.21 -14.57 -19.11
CA VAL A 104 1.30 -13.11 -19.17
C VAL A 104 0.53 -12.63 -20.41
N ASP A 105 -0.56 -11.89 -20.19
CA ASP A 105 -1.37 -11.29 -21.24
C ASP A 105 -0.97 -9.83 -21.52
N PHE A 106 -0.37 -9.19 -20.52
CA PHE A 106 -0.01 -7.78 -20.53
C PHE A 106 1.36 -7.61 -19.88
N GLU A 107 2.28 -6.97 -20.59
CA GLU A 107 3.62 -6.63 -20.07
C GLU A 107 3.99 -5.22 -20.52
N ARG A 108 4.39 -4.36 -19.60
CA ARG A 108 4.82 -2.99 -19.91
C ARG A 108 6.00 -2.56 -19.04
N HIS A 109 6.90 -1.78 -19.62
CA HIS A 109 7.84 -0.99 -18.85
C HIS A 109 7.07 0.13 -18.13
N VAL A 110 7.47 0.39 -16.89
CA VAL A 110 6.93 1.45 -16.04
C VAL A 110 8.08 2.17 -15.35
N GLN A 111 7.91 3.45 -15.08
CA GLN A 111 8.91 4.31 -14.44
C GLN A 111 8.23 5.34 -13.53
N ASP A 112 9.03 6.27 -13.01
CA ASP A 112 8.53 7.45 -12.28
C ASP A 112 7.36 8.13 -13.02
N ASP A 113 6.40 8.63 -12.24
CA ASP A 113 5.09 9.16 -12.65
C ASP A 113 4.10 8.18 -13.31
N ASP A 114 4.48 6.95 -13.65
CA ASP A 114 3.53 5.97 -14.19
C ASP A 114 2.60 5.41 -13.11
N ILE A 115 1.39 5.04 -13.53
CA ILE A 115 0.41 4.31 -12.73
C ILE A 115 0.19 2.90 -13.27
N ILE A 116 -0.20 1.99 -12.38
CA ILE A 116 -0.66 0.65 -12.71
C ILE A 116 -2.03 0.45 -12.07
N ILE A 117 -3.00 0.02 -12.87
CA ILE A 117 -4.31 -0.41 -12.40
C ILE A 117 -4.39 -1.92 -12.57
N ILE A 118 -4.65 -2.62 -11.48
CA ILE A 118 -4.76 -4.08 -11.41
C ILE A 118 -6.21 -4.41 -11.03
N PRO A 119 -7.02 -4.86 -12.01
CA PRO A 119 -8.40 -5.26 -11.73
C PRO A 119 -8.45 -6.54 -10.90
N ALA A 120 -9.44 -6.63 -10.02
CA ALA A 120 -9.73 -7.79 -9.21
C ALA A 120 -9.73 -9.08 -10.05
N GLY A 121 -9.04 -10.09 -9.55
CA GLY A 121 -8.92 -11.40 -10.16
C GLY A 121 -7.77 -11.57 -11.16
N SER A 122 -7.03 -10.49 -11.45
CA SER A 122 -5.85 -10.53 -12.33
C SER A 122 -4.62 -11.04 -11.57
N TRP A 123 -3.92 -12.00 -12.17
CA TRP A 123 -2.55 -12.30 -11.74
C TRP A 123 -1.65 -11.14 -12.13
N HIS A 124 -0.77 -10.71 -11.23
CA HIS A 124 0.09 -9.57 -11.48
C HIS A 124 1.42 -9.68 -10.74
N ASN A 125 2.45 -9.01 -11.29
CA ASN A 125 3.74 -8.83 -10.66
C ASN A 125 4.35 -7.50 -11.13
N LEU A 126 5.19 -6.89 -10.29
CA LEU A 126 6.04 -5.76 -10.65
C LEU A 126 7.48 -6.10 -10.31
N ILE A 127 8.33 -6.10 -11.32
CA ILE A 127 9.73 -6.51 -11.22
C ILE A 127 10.61 -5.27 -11.36
N ASN A 128 11.51 -5.05 -10.41
CA ASN A 128 12.51 -3.98 -10.51
C ASN A 128 13.63 -4.39 -11.47
N THR A 129 13.61 -3.80 -12.67
CA THR A 129 14.62 -3.99 -13.71
C THR A 129 15.67 -2.87 -13.76
N GLY A 130 15.62 -1.93 -12.82
CA GLY A 130 16.56 -0.82 -12.70
C GLY A 130 17.77 -1.14 -11.81
N THR A 131 18.60 -0.11 -11.58
CA THR A 131 19.79 -0.19 -10.71
C THR A 131 19.59 0.50 -9.36
N VAL A 132 18.41 1.08 -9.12
CA VAL A 132 18.00 1.74 -7.88
C VAL A 132 16.68 1.12 -7.40
N PRO A 133 16.33 1.25 -6.10
CA PRO A 133 15.03 0.77 -5.62
C PRO A 133 13.86 1.43 -6.37
N ILE A 134 12.79 0.68 -6.62
CA ILE A 134 11.50 1.29 -6.96
C ILE A 134 10.88 1.79 -5.67
N LYS A 135 10.45 3.06 -5.66
CA LYS A 135 9.63 3.65 -4.60
C LYS A 135 8.22 3.80 -5.12
N LEU A 136 7.26 3.19 -4.45
CA LEU A 136 5.87 3.22 -4.86
C LEU A 136 4.93 3.28 -3.66
N TYR A 137 3.72 3.75 -3.90
CA TYR A 137 2.60 3.52 -3.01
C TYR A 137 1.52 2.71 -3.72
N SER A 138 0.78 1.93 -2.94
CA SER A 138 -0.32 1.10 -3.42
C SER A 138 -1.60 1.45 -2.67
N ILE A 139 -2.71 1.51 -3.39
CA ILE A 139 -4.06 1.65 -2.85
C ILE A 139 -4.83 0.38 -3.19
N TYR A 140 -5.31 -0.30 -2.16
CA TYR A 140 -6.21 -1.45 -2.27
C TYR A 140 -7.63 -1.01 -1.97
N ALA A 141 -8.61 -1.49 -2.75
CA ALA A 141 -10.03 -1.28 -2.49
C ALA A 141 -10.83 -2.59 -2.70
N PRO A 142 -11.34 -3.23 -1.63
CA PRO A 142 -11.22 -2.90 -0.19
C PRO A 142 -9.80 -3.14 0.38
N PRO A 143 -9.52 -2.87 1.68
CA PRO A 143 -8.25 -3.19 2.32
C PRO A 143 -7.83 -4.65 2.13
N ASN A 144 -6.52 -4.90 2.01
CA ASN A 144 -5.98 -6.23 1.74
C ASN A 144 -5.13 -6.79 2.90
N HIS A 145 -4.38 -5.95 3.61
CA HIS A 145 -3.55 -6.33 4.74
C HIS A 145 -4.15 -5.88 6.07
N SER A 146 -3.70 -6.49 7.18
CA SER A 146 -4.06 -6.06 8.52
C SER A 146 -3.67 -4.59 8.78
N HIS A 147 -4.44 -3.91 9.64
CA HIS A 147 -4.12 -2.56 10.08
C HIS A 147 -2.72 -2.53 10.74
N GLY A 148 -1.90 -1.54 10.38
CA GLY A 148 -0.55 -1.40 10.94
C GLY A 148 0.48 -2.40 10.42
N THR A 149 0.19 -3.15 9.34
CA THR A 149 1.15 -4.07 8.73
C THR A 149 2.47 -3.37 8.37
N VAL A 150 3.59 -3.94 8.81
CA VAL A 150 4.94 -3.57 8.38
C VAL A 150 5.72 -4.85 8.06
N HIS A 151 6.17 -4.96 6.83
CA HIS A 151 7.10 -6.00 6.37
C HIS A 151 8.42 -5.31 6.02
N GLU A 152 9.45 -5.46 6.87
CA GLU A 152 10.74 -4.81 6.66
C GLU A 152 11.41 -5.30 5.37
N THR A 153 11.28 -6.59 5.08
CA THR A 153 11.88 -7.24 3.90
C THR A 153 10.84 -8.07 3.15
N LYS A 154 11.15 -8.38 1.89
CA LYS A 154 10.31 -9.28 1.08
C LYS A 154 10.16 -10.66 1.73
N ALA A 155 11.24 -11.22 2.27
CA ALA A 155 11.21 -12.54 2.92
C ALA A 155 10.19 -12.58 4.07
N ILE A 156 10.10 -11.51 4.87
CA ILE A 156 9.10 -11.40 5.95
C ILE A 156 7.69 -11.34 5.37
N ALA A 157 7.49 -10.60 4.26
CA ALA A 157 6.19 -10.54 3.59
C ALA A 157 5.74 -11.91 3.06
N ASP A 158 6.62 -12.61 2.34
CA ASP A 158 6.36 -13.93 1.77
C ASP A 158 6.01 -14.96 2.87
N GLU A 159 6.74 -14.94 3.99
CA GLU A 159 6.46 -15.79 5.15
C GLU A 159 5.06 -15.51 5.72
N MET A 160 4.72 -14.24 5.97
CA MET A 160 3.42 -13.87 6.55
C MET A 160 2.24 -14.20 5.63
N GLU A 161 2.37 -14.00 4.31
CA GLU A 161 1.31 -14.33 3.35
C GLU A 161 1.09 -15.85 3.21
N SER A 162 2.16 -16.65 3.32
CA SER A 162 2.06 -18.11 3.31
C SER A 162 1.27 -18.65 4.51
N THR A 163 1.45 -18.07 5.70
CA THR A 163 0.73 -18.48 6.91
C THR A 163 -0.76 -18.15 6.88
N HIS A 164 -1.16 -17.07 6.19
CA HIS A 164 -2.57 -16.71 6.03
C HIS A 164 -3.32 -17.68 5.12
N THR A 165 -2.63 -18.29 4.15
CA THR A 165 -3.23 -19.29 3.25
C THR A 165 -3.49 -20.63 3.96
N THR A 166 -2.64 -21.01 4.92
CA THR A 166 -2.76 -22.31 5.62
C THR A 166 -3.92 -22.41 6.62
N HIS A 167 -4.59 -21.31 6.98
CA HIS A 167 -5.69 -21.36 7.94
C HIS A 167 -7.10 -21.36 7.31
N ASN A 168 -7.20 -21.32 5.98
CA ASN A 168 -8.47 -21.28 5.25
C ASN A 168 -8.81 -22.57 4.48
N THR A 169 -8.10 -23.67 4.74
CA THR A 169 -8.35 -24.98 4.11
C THR A 169 -9.09 -25.98 4.99
N ASP A 170 -9.53 -25.60 6.19
CA ASP A 170 -10.27 -26.48 7.11
C ASP A 170 -11.64 -25.91 7.52
N ILE A 171 -12.54 -25.61 6.56
CA ILE A 171 -14.02 -25.60 6.76
C ILE A 171 -14.71 -26.05 5.48
#